data_AF-A0A8S3BU98-F1
#
_entry.id   AF-A0A8S3BU98-F1
#
_cell.length_a   1.000
_cell.length_b   1.000
_cell.length_c   1.000
_cell.angle_alpha   90.00
_cell.angle_beta   90.00
_cell.angle_gamma   90.00
#
_symmetry.space_group_name_H-M   'P 1'
#
loop_
_entity.id
_entity.type
_entity.pdbx_description
1 polymer ?
#
loop_
_entity_poly.entity_id
_entity_poly.type
_entity_poly.pdbx_seq_one_letter_code
_entity_poly.pdbx_strand_id
1 'polypeptide(L)' 'DPQAMQRLREAAEKAKCELSSAAQTDINLPYLTMDASGPKHMNCKVTRSQFESLVA' A
#
# COMPACT_ATOMS: atom_id res chain seq x y z
N ASP A 1 -9.14 1.22 12.99
CA ASP A 1 -9.59 -0.12 12.55
C ASP A 1 -8.46 -1.12 12.41
N PRO A 2 -8.46 -2.20 13.21
CA PRO A 2 -7.50 -3.31 13.08
C PRO A 2 -7.51 -3.95 11.69
N GLN A 3 -8.68 -3.97 11.04
CA GLN A 3 -8.89 -4.56 9.71
C GLN A 3 -8.15 -3.81 8.60
N ALA A 4 -8.10 -2.47 8.68
CA ALA A 4 -7.39 -1.63 7.73
C ALA A 4 -5.87 -1.89 7.78
N MET A 5 -5.33 -2.00 9.00
CA MET A 5 -3.91 -2.28 9.24
C MET A 5 -3.51 -3.66 8.72
N GLN A 6 -4.38 -4.66 8.85
CA GLN A 6 -4.11 -6.01 8.35
C GLN A 6 -4.04 -6.03 6.82
N ARG A 7 -5.02 -5.42 6.14
CA ARG A 7 -5.02 -5.31 4.67
C ARG A 7 -3.84 -4.48 4.15
N LEU A 8 -3.48 -3.42 4.87
CA LEU A 8 -2.32 -2.60 4.54
C LEU A 8 -1.02 -3.42 4.61
N ARG A 9 -0.86 -4.25 5.64
CA ARG A 9 0.30 -5.15 5.76
C ARG A 9 0.37 -6.16 4.63
N GLU A 10 -0.73 -6.82 4.30
CA GLU A 10 -0.77 -7.78 3.18
C GLU A 10 -0.44 -7.11 1.84
N ALA A 11 -0.99 -5.93 1.58
CA ALA A 11 -0.71 -5.17 0.38
C ALA A 11 0.75 -4.67 0.32
N ALA A 12 1.32 -4.27 1.45
CA ALA A 12 2.72 -3.87 1.56
C ALA A 12 3.68 -5.05 1.33
N GLU A 13 3.37 -6.23 1.88
CA GLU A 13 4.14 -7.46 1.66
C GLU A 13 4.14 -7.84 0.17
N LYS A 14 2.96 -7.78 -0.46
CA LYS A 14 2.81 -8.05 -1.89
C LYS A 14 3.57 -7.03 -2.75
N ALA A 15 3.42 -5.74 -2.44
CA ALA A 15 4.12 -4.65 -3.09
C ALA A 15 5.64 -4.80 -2.98
N LYS A 16 6.18 -5.20 -1.81
CA LYS A 16 7.61 -5.48 -1.60
C LYS A 16 8.12 -6.60 -2.51
N CYS A 17 7.39 -7.70 -2.59
CA CYS A 17 7.72 -8.82 -3.46
C CYS A 17 7.68 -8.42 -4.94
N GLU A 18 6.64 -7.68 -5.34
CA GLU A 18 6.53 -7.16 -6.71
C GLU A 18 7.68 -6.20 -7.03
N LEU A 19 8.04 -5.27 -6.14
CA LEU A 19 9.15 -4.33 -6.31
C LEU A 19 10.54 -4.98 -6.33
N SER A 20 10.66 -6.22 -5.83
CA SER A 20 11.88 -7.00 -5.97
C SER A 20 12.15 -7.36 -7.44
N SER A 21 11.09 -7.49 -8.23
CA SER A 21 11.14 -7.89 -9.65
C SER A 21 10.79 -6.74 -10.61
N ALA A 22 9.90 -5.84 -10.21
CA ALA A 22 9.38 -4.72 -10.98
C ALA A 22 9.91 -3.38 -10.45
N ALA A 23 10.04 -2.38 -11.33
CA ALA A 23 10.51 -1.05 -10.93
C ALA A 23 9.43 -0.21 -10.23
N GLN A 24 8.15 -0.60 -10.35
CA GLN A 24 7.00 0.11 -9.77
C GLN A 24 5.89 -0.90 -9.44
N THR A 25 5.15 -0.62 -8.37
CA THR A 25 3.91 -1.31 -8.00
C THR A 25 2.83 -0.30 -7.64
N ASP A 26 1.58 -0.69 -7.80
CA ASP A 26 0.39 0.10 -7.51
C ASP A 26 -0.37 -0.56 -6.34
N ILE A 27 -0.34 0.08 -5.17
CA ILE A 27 -1.12 -0.35 -3.99
C ILE A 27 -2.51 0.26 -4.10
N ASN A 28 -3.54 -0.59 -4.26
CA ASN A 28 -4.94 -0.18 -4.31
C ASN A 28 -5.74 -0.92 -3.22
N LEU A 29 -6.20 -0.17 -2.23
CA LEU A 29 -7.01 -0.65 -1.11
C LEU A 29 -8.34 0.11 -1.11
N PRO A 30 -9.37 -0.42 -1.78
CA PRO A 30 -10.71 0.13 -1.71
C PRO A 30 -11.34 -0.13 -0.33
N TYR A 31 -12.15 0.82 0.13
CA TYR A 31 -12.82 0.79 1.44
C TYR A 31 -11.86 0.52 2.61
N LEU A 32 -10.74 1.24 2.66
CA LEU A 32 -9.72 1.06 3.70
C LEU A 32 -10.22 1.51 5.08
N THR A 33 -10.90 2.66 5.15
CA THR A 33 -11.50 3.18 6.39
C THR A 33 -12.74 4.01 6.07
N MET A 34 -13.58 4.28 7.05
CA MET A 34 -14.70 5.22 6.95
C MET A 34 -14.39 6.42 7.84
N ASP A 35 -14.28 7.59 7.22
CA ASP A 35 -14.21 8.86 7.92
C ASP A 35 -15.63 9.48 7.95
N ALA A 36 -15.83 10.57 8.71
CA ALA A 36 -17.08 11.33 8.74
C ALA A 36 -17.55 11.81 7.34
N SER A 37 -16.64 11.83 6.36
CA SER A 37 -16.89 12.20 4.96
C SER A 37 -17.20 11.01 4.04
N GLY A 38 -17.19 9.77 4.54
CA GLY A 38 -17.48 8.55 3.77
C GLY A 38 -16.31 7.55 3.67
N PRO A 39 -16.47 6.49 2.85
CA PRO A 39 -15.45 5.46 2.67
C PRO A 39 -14.20 6.04 1.98
N LYS A 40 -13.05 5.87 2.62
CA LYS A 40 -11.73 6.24 2.12
C LYS A 40 -11.08 5.06 1.43
N HIS A 41 -10.55 5.32 0.24
CA HIS A 41 -9.76 4.37 -0.53
C HIS A 41 -8.30 4.82 -0.50
N MET A 42 -7.37 3.88 -0.56
CA MET A 42 -5.96 4.18 -0.62
C MET A 42 -5.39 3.64 -1.94
N ASN A 43 -5.09 4.56 -2.85
CA ASN A 43 -4.37 4.28 -4.09
C ASN A 43 -3.01 4.97 -4.01
N CYS A 44 -1.93 4.19 -3.96
CA CYS A 44 -0.58 4.70 -3.89
C CYS A 44 0.32 3.96 -4.88
N LYS A 45 0.98 4.72 -5.76
CA LYS A 45 2.03 4.20 -6.63
C LYS A 45 3.35 4.25 -5.88
N VAL A 46 3.98 3.11 -5.68
CA VAL A 46 5.28 3.02 -5.02
C VAL A 46 6.29 2.54 -6.06
N THR A 47 7.39 3.28 -6.19
CA THR A 47 8.51 2.89 -7.05
C THR A 47 9.59 2.21 -6.21
N ARG A 48 10.40 1.37 -6.85
CA ARG A 48 11.52 0.68 -6.19
C ARG A 48 12.49 1.65 -5.52
N SER A 49 12.80 2.78 -6.18
CA SER A 49 13.67 3.83 -5.62
C SER A 49 13.11 4.46 -4.34
N GLN A 50 11.81 4.76 -4.33
CA GLN A 50 11.12 5.25 -3.13
C GLN A 50 11.13 4.21 -2.01
N PHE A 51 10.87 2.93 -2.34
CA PHE A 51 10.92 1.85 -1.36
C PHE A 51 12.33 1.71 -0.77
N GLU A 52 13.36 1.61 -1.62
CA GLU A 52 14.77 1.55 -1.19
C GLU A 52 15.17 2.74 -0.31
N SER A 53 14.67 3.95 -0.60
CA SER A 53 14.90 5.13 0.24
C SER A 53 14.19 5.09 1.60
N LEU A 54 13.11 4.32 1.75
CA LEU A 54 12.33 4.18 2.98
C LEU A 54 12.83 3.06 3.89
N VAL A 55 13.53 2.06 3.34
CA VAL A 55 14.17 0.97 4.10
C VAL A 55 15.67 1.20 4.35
N ALA A 56 16.28 2.18 3.70
CA ALA A 56 17.67 2.58 3.91
C ALA A 56 17.91 3.18 5.30
#